data_AF-A0A3S1HB75-F1
#
_entry.id   AF-A0A3S1HB75-F1
#
_cell.length_a   1.000
_cell.length_b   1.000
_cell.length_c   1.000
_cell.angle_alpha   90.00
_cell.angle_beta   90.00
_cell.angle_gamma   90.00
#
_symmetry.space_group_name_H-M   'P 1'
#
loop_
_entity.id
_entity.type
_entity.pdbx_description
1 polymer ?
#
loop_
_entity_poly.entity_id
_entity_poly.type
_entity_poly.pdbx_seq_one_letter_code
_entity_poly.pdbx_strand_id
1 'polypeptide(L)'
;MSRRVIEHIVEQHAEDAAFLWLQRDRAVDAPDLYLKDLNRLDNRLEAHIDGLRIAGEWGWHAAERAFDEYKEPGETFVAAVLALESLSENRIGYVLNLAEASSELFRATVSALGWVEPHRLRGTVRSLLDDARPSRRLLGLAACSVRRMDPAARLPLFLSDAPAVRARALRLAGEVGRVDLLADIKAALNDPDETCRFWAAWSCTLLGDRHEAPKILRLYCGADALGWKGVQLLLRAADHQSAVEWLLSLRGDRSKERLIAAGAGILGDPVFVPWLTTRMRDPKLARLAGESFATITGMSLEREAMHVEPPADMDSGDASPHDYSARDEYLVWPDVRKIREWWRRNQTDFSPGKRYLQGKALAAENLMEIFANGTQRQRRGATLDLALSAPDAPLANSLARSPTRLP
;
A
#
# COMPACT_ATOMS: atom_id res chain seq x y z
N MET A 1 -32.61 -31.80 3.06
CA MET A 1 -31.57 -32.85 3.13
C MET A 1 -30.38 -32.26 3.86
N SER A 2 -29.99 -32.82 5.01
CA SER A 2 -28.78 -32.39 5.73
C SER A 2 -27.57 -32.67 4.83
N ARG A 3 -26.85 -31.63 4.40
CA ARG A 3 -25.59 -31.80 3.67
C ARG A 3 -24.61 -32.48 4.62
N ARG A 4 -24.06 -33.64 4.22
CA ARG A 4 -22.94 -34.25 4.96
C ARG A 4 -21.76 -33.29 4.86
N VAL A 5 -21.47 -32.61 5.96
CA VAL A 5 -20.26 -31.81 6.14
C VAL A 5 -19.16 -32.73 6.62
N ILE A 6 -17.96 -32.58 6.06
CA ILE A 6 -16.76 -33.26 6.53
C ILE A 6 -15.97 -32.22 7.33
N GLU A 7 -16.08 -32.28 8.66
CA GLU A 7 -15.61 -31.22 9.57
C GLU A 7 -14.16 -30.81 9.33
N HIS A 8 -13.22 -31.78 9.27
CA HIS A 8 -11.80 -31.50 9.04
C HIS A 8 -11.50 -30.77 7.72
N ILE A 9 -12.32 -30.96 6.67
CA ILE A 9 -12.15 -30.24 5.41
C ILE A 9 -12.57 -28.78 5.57
N VAL A 10 -13.63 -28.51 6.33
CA VAL A 10 -14.09 -27.14 6.59
C VAL A 10 -13.10 -26.40 7.48
N GLU A 11 -12.53 -27.08 8.49
CA GLU A 11 -11.45 -26.56 9.32
C GLU A 11 -10.23 -26.16 8.47
N GLN A 12 -9.79 -27.06 7.59
CA GLN A 12 -8.70 -26.78 6.66
C GLN A 12 -9.00 -25.59 5.75
N HIS A 13 -10.25 -25.39 5.29
CA HIS A 13 -10.60 -24.19 4.54
C HIS A 13 -10.42 -22.90 5.34
N ALA A 14 -10.70 -22.90 6.65
CA ALA A 14 -10.49 -21.73 7.51
C ALA A 14 -9.01 -21.41 7.67
N GLU A 15 -8.18 -22.42 7.97
CA GLU A 15 -6.74 -22.30 8.13
C GLU A 15 -6.04 -21.85 6.83
N ASP A 16 -6.34 -22.51 5.71
CA ASP A 16 -5.74 -22.18 4.41
C ASP A 16 -6.15 -20.77 3.95
N ALA A 17 -7.40 -20.34 4.21
CA ALA A 17 -7.84 -18.98 3.91
C ALA A 17 -7.09 -17.94 4.76
N ALA A 18 -6.92 -18.17 6.07
CA ALA A 18 -6.17 -17.30 6.95
C ALA A 18 -4.71 -17.15 6.48
N PHE A 19 -4.05 -18.27 6.16
CA PHE A 19 -2.69 -18.30 5.65
C PHE A 19 -2.54 -17.58 4.29
N LEU A 20 -3.47 -17.81 3.35
CA LEU A 20 -3.47 -17.14 2.06
C LEU A 20 -3.70 -15.63 2.19
N TRP A 21 -4.49 -15.19 3.16
CA TRP A 21 -4.64 -13.76 3.45
C TRP A 21 -3.33 -13.14 3.93
N LEU A 22 -2.56 -13.81 4.80
CA LEU A 22 -1.23 -13.34 5.22
C LEU A 22 -0.26 -13.21 4.04
N GLN A 23 -0.29 -14.17 3.11
CA GLN A 23 0.49 -14.09 1.86
C GLN A 23 0.06 -12.89 1.02
N ARG A 24 -1.25 -12.68 0.86
CA ARG A 24 -1.81 -11.53 0.13
C ARG A 24 -1.42 -10.20 0.77
N ASP A 25 -1.48 -10.10 2.10
CA ASP A 25 -1.16 -8.88 2.85
C ASP A 25 0.32 -8.48 2.73
N ARG A 26 1.22 -9.45 2.55
CA ARG A 26 2.63 -9.19 2.19
C ARG A 26 2.77 -8.82 0.71
N ALA A 27 2.06 -9.53 -0.17
CA ALA A 27 2.15 -9.39 -1.61
C ALA A 27 1.74 -8.00 -2.14
N VAL A 28 0.82 -7.30 -1.47
CA VAL A 28 0.34 -5.95 -1.87
C VAL A 28 1.44 -4.87 -1.83
N ASP A 29 2.58 -5.14 -1.19
CA ASP A 29 3.74 -4.23 -1.18
C ASP A 29 5.01 -4.82 -1.82
N ALA A 30 4.92 -6.04 -2.35
CA ALA A 30 6.06 -6.72 -2.92
C ALA A 30 6.59 -5.96 -4.16
N PRO A 31 7.92 -5.83 -4.30
CA PRO A 31 8.55 -5.10 -5.41
C PRO A 31 8.39 -5.78 -6.77
N ASP A 32 8.29 -7.09 -6.76
CA ASP A 32 8.44 -8.02 -7.87
C ASP A 32 7.12 -8.62 -8.34
N LEU A 33 6.07 -8.55 -7.51
CA LEU A 33 4.75 -9.10 -7.85
C LEU A 33 3.93 -8.16 -8.74
N TYR A 34 3.19 -8.75 -9.68
CA TYR A 34 2.30 -8.06 -10.61
C TYR A 34 0.83 -8.21 -10.20
N LEU A 35 -0.07 -7.53 -10.89
CA LEU A 35 -1.53 -7.67 -10.65
C LEU A 35 -2.02 -9.12 -10.85
N LYS A 36 -1.48 -9.83 -11.85
CA LYS A 36 -1.82 -11.24 -12.10
C LYS A 36 -1.48 -12.16 -10.92
N ASP A 37 -0.41 -11.85 -10.19
CA ASP A 37 0.04 -12.66 -9.05
C ASP A 37 -0.87 -12.41 -7.84
N LEU A 38 -1.27 -11.15 -7.61
CA LEU A 38 -2.34 -10.83 -6.66
C LEU A 38 -3.64 -11.52 -7.03
N ASN A 39 -4.07 -11.48 -8.29
CA ASN A 39 -5.30 -12.14 -8.72
C ASN A 39 -5.25 -13.66 -8.49
N ARG A 40 -4.08 -14.30 -8.64
CA ARG A 40 -3.91 -15.73 -8.34
C ARG A 40 -4.06 -16.00 -6.84
N LEU A 41 -3.48 -15.18 -5.98
CA LEU A 41 -3.67 -15.26 -4.53
C LEU A 41 -5.14 -15.02 -4.17
N ASP A 42 -5.76 -14.00 -4.76
CA ASP A 42 -7.14 -13.61 -4.48
C ASP A 42 -8.12 -14.73 -4.86
N ASN A 43 -7.92 -15.36 -6.02
CA ASN A 43 -8.76 -16.49 -6.45
C ASN A 43 -8.61 -17.71 -5.55
N ARG A 44 -7.39 -18.02 -5.08
CA ARG A 44 -7.16 -19.13 -4.13
C ARG A 44 -7.83 -18.82 -2.79
N LEU A 45 -7.60 -17.62 -2.26
CA LEU A 45 -8.21 -17.17 -1.01
C LEU A 45 -9.74 -17.25 -1.08
N GLU A 46 -10.33 -16.73 -2.16
CA GLU A 46 -11.77 -16.78 -2.37
C GLU A 46 -12.30 -18.22 -2.46
N ALA A 47 -11.58 -19.14 -3.09
CA ALA A 47 -12.01 -20.53 -3.19
C ALA A 47 -12.13 -21.22 -1.82
N HIS A 48 -11.22 -20.92 -0.88
CA HIS A 48 -11.34 -21.43 0.49
C HIS A 48 -12.48 -20.77 1.26
N ILE A 49 -12.67 -19.45 1.10
CA ILE A 49 -13.83 -18.74 1.68
C ILE A 49 -15.15 -19.30 1.12
N ASP A 50 -15.21 -19.61 -0.18
CA ASP A 50 -16.37 -20.25 -0.80
C ASP A 50 -16.66 -21.64 -0.19
N GLY A 51 -15.62 -22.42 0.12
CA GLY A 51 -15.76 -23.67 0.87
C GLY A 51 -16.47 -23.47 2.21
N LEU A 52 -16.08 -22.43 2.96
CA LEU A 52 -16.71 -22.06 4.22
C LEU A 52 -18.17 -21.58 4.02
N ARG A 53 -18.43 -20.76 2.99
CA ARG A 53 -19.79 -20.31 2.64
C ARG A 53 -20.70 -21.49 2.33
N ILE A 54 -20.22 -22.48 1.58
CA ILE A 54 -20.98 -23.69 1.22
C ILE A 54 -21.30 -24.54 2.46
N ALA A 55 -20.41 -24.57 3.45
CA ALA A 55 -20.57 -25.26 4.72
C ALA A 55 -21.56 -24.57 5.68
N GLY A 56 -21.97 -23.32 5.41
CA GLY A 56 -22.98 -22.60 6.19
C GLY A 56 -22.56 -22.38 7.64
N GLU A 57 -23.41 -22.78 8.60
CA GLU A 57 -23.13 -22.65 10.04
C GLU A 57 -21.82 -23.35 10.45
N TRP A 58 -21.49 -24.48 9.84
CA TRP A 58 -20.22 -25.16 10.09
C TRP A 58 -19.02 -24.33 9.65
N GLY A 59 -19.14 -23.61 8.52
CA GLY A 59 -18.09 -22.70 8.05
C GLY A 59 -17.88 -21.53 9.00
N TRP A 60 -18.97 -20.98 9.56
CA TRP A 60 -18.88 -19.97 10.61
C TRP A 60 -18.17 -20.51 11.86
N HIS A 61 -18.60 -21.66 12.39
CA HIS A 61 -17.99 -22.23 13.59
C HIS A 61 -16.52 -22.65 13.38
N ALA A 62 -16.14 -23.07 12.17
CA ALA A 62 -14.74 -23.33 11.85
C ALA A 62 -13.90 -22.05 11.94
N ALA A 63 -14.37 -20.94 11.34
CA ALA A 63 -13.67 -19.65 11.39
C ALA A 63 -13.64 -19.04 12.81
N GLU A 64 -14.74 -19.14 13.55
CA GLU A 64 -14.85 -18.69 14.94
C GLU A 64 -13.88 -19.44 15.86
N ARG A 65 -13.85 -20.78 15.79
CA ARG A 65 -12.90 -21.58 16.58
C ARG A 65 -11.45 -21.32 16.20
N ALA A 66 -11.14 -21.22 14.90
CA ALA A 66 -9.79 -20.92 14.45
C ALA A 66 -9.32 -19.59 15.02
N PHE A 67 -10.16 -18.56 15.01
CA PHE A 67 -9.84 -17.30 15.66
C PHE A 67 -9.69 -17.45 17.19
N ASP A 68 -10.61 -18.12 17.88
CA ASP A 68 -10.54 -18.27 19.33
C ASP A 68 -9.27 -19.01 19.79
N GLU A 69 -8.75 -19.91 18.95
CA GLU A 69 -7.48 -20.63 19.15
C GLU A 69 -6.25 -19.74 18.93
N TYR A 70 -6.15 -19.09 17.76
CA TYR A 70 -4.92 -18.38 17.35
C TYR A 70 -4.92 -16.88 17.67
N LYS A 71 -6.09 -16.23 17.53
CA LYS A 71 -6.29 -14.78 17.72
C LYS A 71 -5.42 -13.92 16.82
N GLU A 72 -5.14 -14.41 15.62
CA GLU A 72 -4.27 -13.75 14.65
C GLU A 72 -5.07 -13.03 13.54
N PRO A 73 -4.38 -12.16 12.76
CA PRO A 73 -5.04 -11.35 11.74
C PRO A 73 -5.63 -12.17 10.57
N GLY A 74 -5.06 -13.33 10.24
CA GLY A 74 -5.58 -14.18 9.16
C GLY A 74 -6.98 -14.72 9.47
N GLU A 75 -7.15 -15.28 10.66
CA GLU A 75 -8.42 -15.84 11.14
C GLU A 75 -9.45 -14.72 11.34
N THR A 76 -9.01 -13.55 11.83
CA THR A 76 -9.86 -12.36 11.94
C THR A 76 -10.44 -11.96 10.59
N PHE A 77 -9.61 -11.96 9.54
CA PHE A 77 -10.09 -11.63 8.20
C PHE A 77 -11.16 -12.62 7.73
N VAL A 78 -10.93 -13.93 7.89
CA VAL A 78 -11.88 -14.98 7.49
C VAL A 78 -13.20 -14.84 8.24
N ALA A 79 -13.15 -14.73 9.58
CA ALA A 79 -14.33 -14.52 10.41
C ALA A 79 -15.07 -13.23 10.03
N ALA A 80 -14.35 -12.13 9.79
CA ALA A 80 -14.96 -10.86 9.39
C ALA A 80 -15.67 -10.94 8.03
N VAL A 81 -15.10 -11.63 7.03
CA VAL A 81 -15.78 -11.85 5.74
C VAL A 81 -17.10 -12.58 5.94
N LEU A 82 -17.08 -13.72 6.64
CA LEU A 82 -18.29 -14.53 6.86
C LEU A 82 -19.34 -13.78 7.72
N ALA A 83 -18.91 -13.06 8.75
CA ALA A 83 -19.79 -12.26 9.60
C ALA A 83 -20.51 -11.17 8.79
N LEU A 84 -19.76 -10.37 8.02
CA LEU A 84 -20.28 -9.27 7.21
C LEU A 84 -21.22 -9.77 6.10
N GLU A 85 -20.96 -10.95 5.53
CA GLU A 85 -21.81 -11.54 4.50
C GLU A 85 -23.09 -12.19 5.04
N SER A 86 -23.06 -12.65 6.29
CA SER A 86 -24.20 -13.29 6.96
C SER A 86 -25.31 -12.31 7.34
N LEU A 87 -25.00 -11.02 7.44
CA LEU A 87 -25.88 -9.97 7.97
C LEU A 87 -26.40 -10.25 9.40
N SER A 88 -25.77 -11.17 10.12
CA SER A 88 -26.10 -11.48 11.52
C SER A 88 -25.52 -10.42 12.44
N GLU A 89 -26.37 -9.69 13.15
CA GLU A 89 -25.94 -8.65 14.10
C GLU A 89 -25.00 -9.20 15.18
N ASN A 90 -25.22 -10.44 15.63
CA ASN A 90 -24.36 -11.09 16.62
C ASN A 90 -22.95 -11.35 16.06
N ARG A 91 -22.85 -11.90 14.84
CA ARG A 91 -21.56 -12.18 14.19
C ARG A 91 -20.82 -10.90 13.85
N ILE A 92 -21.55 -9.89 13.35
CA ILE A 92 -20.99 -8.57 13.08
C ILE A 92 -20.50 -7.95 14.40
N GLY A 93 -21.30 -7.99 15.47
CA GLY A 93 -20.93 -7.50 16.78
C GLY A 93 -19.66 -8.16 17.32
N TYR A 94 -19.52 -9.48 17.15
CA TYR A 94 -18.32 -10.22 17.50
C TYR A 94 -17.08 -9.68 16.78
N VAL A 95 -17.07 -9.62 15.44
CA VAL A 95 -15.90 -9.16 14.67
C VAL A 95 -15.60 -7.67 14.87
N LEU A 96 -16.61 -6.84 15.17
CA LEU A 96 -16.39 -5.45 15.54
C LEU A 96 -15.67 -5.32 16.89
N ASN A 97 -15.96 -6.19 17.85
CA ASN A 97 -15.23 -6.21 19.11
C ASN A 97 -13.79 -6.70 18.92
N LEU A 98 -13.55 -7.66 18.00
CA LEU A 98 -12.19 -8.09 17.63
C LEU A 98 -11.37 -6.93 17.05
N ALA A 99 -11.98 -6.14 16.15
CA ALA A 99 -11.34 -4.97 15.56
C ALA A 99 -10.93 -3.91 16.60
N GLU A 100 -11.57 -3.89 17.77
CA GLU A 100 -11.25 -2.96 18.86
C GLU A 100 -10.11 -3.48 19.77
N ALA A 101 -9.76 -4.76 19.68
CA ALA A 101 -8.80 -5.39 20.58
C ALA A 101 -7.33 -5.09 20.23
N SER A 102 -6.98 -4.97 18.94
CA SER A 102 -5.62 -4.61 18.52
C SER A 102 -5.59 -3.97 17.12
N SER A 103 -4.51 -3.25 16.81
CA SER A 103 -4.31 -2.64 15.48
C SER A 103 -4.16 -3.66 14.35
N GLU A 104 -3.66 -4.86 14.64
CA GLU A 104 -3.51 -5.94 13.66
C GLU A 104 -4.86 -6.55 13.29
N LEU A 105 -5.72 -6.80 14.29
CA LEU A 105 -7.08 -7.30 14.06
C LEU A 105 -7.96 -6.22 13.41
N PHE A 106 -7.75 -4.95 13.76
CA PHE A 106 -8.36 -3.81 13.06
C PHE A 106 -8.01 -3.85 11.56
N ARG A 107 -6.73 -4.02 11.21
CA ARG A 107 -6.27 -4.09 9.82
C ARG A 107 -6.91 -5.27 9.07
N ALA A 108 -6.98 -6.44 9.69
CA ALA A 108 -7.64 -7.62 9.11
C ALA A 108 -9.13 -7.36 8.82
N THR A 109 -9.83 -6.76 9.78
CA THR A 109 -11.25 -6.40 9.64
C THR A 109 -11.46 -5.37 8.53
N VAL A 110 -10.59 -4.37 8.40
CA VAL A 110 -10.59 -3.42 7.28
C VAL A 110 -10.37 -4.13 5.94
N SER A 111 -9.50 -5.14 5.90
CA SER A 111 -9.27 -5.96 4.70
C SER A 111 -10.54 -6.71 4.29
N ALA A 112 -11.25 -7.32 5.26
CA ALA A 112 -12.55 -7.97 5.02
C ALA A 112 -13.61 -6.98 4.50
N LEU A 113 -13.66 -5.76 5.08
CA LEU A 113 -14.52 -4.68 4.59
C LEU A 113 -14.16 -4.18 3.18
N GLY A 114 -12.95 -4.45 2.69
CA GLY A 114 -12.57 -4.23 1.28
C GLY A 114 -12.85 -5.44 0.38
N TRP A 115 -12.93 -6.64 0.97
CA TRP A 115 -13.13 -7.91 0.29
C TRP A 115 -14.59 -8.21 -0.04
N VAL A 116 -15.47 -8.03 0.93
CA VAL A 116 -16.91 -8.34 0.80
C VAL A 116 -17.56 -7.49 -0.28
N GLU A 117 -18.51 -8.04 -1.02
CA GLU A 117 -19.19 -7.33 -2.11
C GLU A 117 -19.96 -6.08 -1.62
N PRO A 118 -19.94 -4.94 -2.37
CA PRO A 118 -20.49 -3.66 -1.90
C PRO A 118 -21.96 -3.71 -1.48
N HIS A 119 -22.78 -4.51 -2.17
CA HIS A 119 -24.21 -4.61 -1.89
C HIS A 119 -24.51 -5.23 -0.52
N ARG A 120 -23.60 -6.07 0.02
CA ARG A 120 -23.72 -6.66 1.36
C ARG A 120 -23.31 -5.71 2.49
N LEU A 121 -22.59 -4.62 2.16
CA LEU A 121 -22.01 -3.70 3.15
C LEU A 121 -22.80 -2.39 3.35
N ARG A 122 -23.79 -2.09 2.49
CA ARG A 122 -24.43 -0.76 2.47
C ARG A 122 -25.00 -0.31 3.82
N GLY A 123 -25.60 -1.22 4.59
CA GLY A 123 -26.11 -0.94 5.94
C GLY A 123 -24.99 -0.83 6.98
N THR A 124 -24.05 -1.78 6.95
CA THR A 124 -22.96 -1.88 7.93
C THR A 124 -22.05 -0.66 7.91
N VAL A 125 -21.59 -0.21 6.73
CA VAL A 125 -20.68 0.94 6.63
C VAL A 125 -21.37 2.21 7.13
N ARG A 126 -22.64 2.41 6.78
CA ARG A 126 -23.42 3.55 7.29
C ARG A 126 -23.55 3.48 8.82
N SER A 127 -23.91 2.32 9.37
CA SER A 127 -23.99 2.13 10.82
C SER A 127 -22.68 2.41 11.53
N LEU A 128 -21.54 2.03 10.94
CA LEU A 128 -20.22 2.31 11.51
C LEU A 128 -19.90 3.81 11.51
N LEU A 129 -20.22 4.52 10.42
CA LEU A 129 -20.01 5.96 10.30
C LEU A 129 -20.87 6.75 11.31
N ASP A 130 -22.07 6.25 11.60
CA ASP A 130 -23.04 6.88 12.52
C ASP A 130 -22.89 6.37 13.99
N ASP A 131 -21.92 5.49 14.29
CA ASP A 131 -21.76 4.87 15.63
C ASP A 131 -21.21 5.86 16.66
N ALA A 132 -21.67 5.74 17.92
CA ALA A 132 -21.24 6.59 19.02
C ALA A 132 -19.75 6.38 19.39
N ARG A 133 -19.17 5.20 19.13
CA ARG A 133 -17.78 4.90 19.43
C ARG A 133 -16.81 5.40 18.35
N PRO A 134 -15.76 6.17 18.70
CA PRO A 134 -14.74 6.60 17.74
C PRO A 134 -14.04 5.46 17.00
N SER A 135 -13.78 4.32 17.66
CA SER A 135 -13.19 3.11 17.07
C SER A 135 -14.02 2.58 15.88
N ARG A 136 -15.35 2.61 16.01
CA ARG A 136 -16.27 2.13 14.97
C ARG A 136 -16.42 3.12 13.82
N ARG A 137 -16.44 4.42 14.11
CA ARG A 137 -16.36 5.47 13.08
C ARG A 137 -15.05 5.40 12.29
N LEU A 138 -13.94 5.16 12.98
CA LEU A 138 -12.64 4.90 12.36
C LEU A 138 -12.71 3.70 11.40
N LEU A 139 -13.36 2.60 11.80
CA LEU A 139 -13.56 1.43 10.93
C LEU A 139 -14.44 1.77 9.71
N GLY A 140 -15.51 2.54 9.89
CA GLY A 140 -16.35 3.04 8.79
C GLY A 140 -15.58 3.89 7.78
N LEU A 141 -14.74 4.81 8.24
CA LEU A 141 -13.86 5.60 7.36
C LEU A 141 -12.78 4.75 6.69
N ALA A 142 -12.24 3.75 7.39
CA ALA A 142 -11.28 2.82 6.82
C ALA A 142 -11.92 1.97 5.72
N ALA A 143 -13.17 1.52 5.90
CA ALA A 143 -13.96 0.85 4.87
C ALA A 143 -14.16 1.74 3.64
N CYS A 144 -14.55 3.00 3.86
CA CYS A 144 -14.71 3.97 2.77
C CYS A 144 -13.41 4.12 1.97
N SER A 145 -12.27 4.24 2.65
CA SER A 145 -10.98 4.40 1.99
C SER A 145 -10.52 3.18 1.20
N VAL A 146 -10.57 1.96 1.76
CA VAL A 146 -10.11 0.77 1.02
C VAL A 146 -10.95 0.53 -0.24
N ARG A 147 -12.18 1.06 -0.27
CA ARG A 147 -13.06 1.01 -1.43
C ARG A 147 -13.06 2.29 -2.28
N ARG A 148 -12.31 3.32 -1.88
CA ARG A 148 -12.34 4.67 -2.49
C ARG A 148 -13.76 5.23 -2.62
N MET A 149 -14.58 5.02 -1.60
CA MET A 149 -15.94 5.53 -1.49
C MET A 149 -15.91 6.87 -0.75
N ASP A 150 -16.47 7.91 -1.35
CA ASP A 150 -16.68 9.20 -0.69
C ASP A 150 -17.95 9.15 0.17
N PRO A 151 -17.86 9.37 1.51
CA PRO A 151 -19.04 9.51 2.36
C PRO A 151 -19.72 10.89 2.21
N ALA A 152 -19.31 11.68 1.21
CA ALA A 152 -19.93 12.93 0.75
C ALA A 152 -20.06 13.95 1.88
N ALA A 153 -21.28 14.41 2.17
CA ALA A 153 -21.58 15.41 3.19
C ALA A 153 -21.20 14.97 4.63
N ARG A 154 -20.96 13.67 4.86
CA ARG A 154 -20.49 13.20 6.18
C ARG A 154 -19.00 13.42 6.39
N LEU A 155 -18.18 13.41 5.33
CA LEU A 155 -16.72 13.48 5.46
C LEU A 155 -16.23 14.67 6.31
N PRO A 156 -16.75 15.90 6.12
CA PRO A 156 -16.29 17.06 6.89
C PRO A 156 -16.57 16.94 8.39
N LEU A 157 -17.63 16.23 8.78
CA LEU A 157 -18.01 16.06 10.19
C LEU A 157 -16.91 15.34 10.98
N PHE A 158 -16.16 14.45 10.33
CA PHE A 158 -15.10 13.68 10.97
C PHE A 158 -13.79 14.47 11.12
N LEU A 159 -13.66 15.64 10.50
CA LEU A 159 -12.49 16.50 10.63
C LEU A 159 -12.39 17.17 12.02
N SER A 160 -13.45 17.11 12.82
CA SER A 160 -13.47 17.59 14.21
C SER A 160 -13.64 16.46 15.25
N ASP A 161 -13.51 15.20 14.81
CA ASP A 161 -13.67 14.02 15.67
C ASP A 161 -12.39 13.73 16.49
N ALA A 162 -12.36 12.62 17.24
CA ALA A 162 -11.20 12.13 17.96
C ALA A 162 -9.97 11.96 17.04
N PRO A 163 -8.74 12.14 17.54
CA PRO A 163 -7.52 12.21 16.70
C PRO A 163 -7.38 11.08 15.67
N ALA A 164 -7.63 9.82 16.05
CA ALA A 164 -7.51 8.70 15.11
C ALA A 164 -8.55 8.75 13.97
N VAL A 165 -9.79 9.15 14.28
CA VAL A 165 -10.88 9.31 13.30
C VAL A 165 -10.57 10.49 12.38
N ARG A 166 -10.15 11.63 12.95
CA ARG A 166 -9.76 12.83 12.22
C ARG A 166 -8.60 12.58 11.27
N ALA A 167 -7.52 11.94 11.73
CA ALA A 167 -6.41 11.51 10.90
C ALA A 167 -6.87 10.65 9.72
N ARG A 168 -7.81 9.72 9.95
CA ARG A 168 -8.35 8.87 8.89
C ARG A 168 -9.22 9.63 7.89
N ALA A 169 -10.02 10.57 8.37
CA ALA A 169 -10.86 11.45 7.56
C ALA A 169 -10.01 12.36 6.68
N LEU A 170 -8.96 12.99 7.24
CA LEU A 170 -7.98 13.78 6.50
C LEU A 170 -7.39 12.96 5.36
N ARG A 171 -6.89 11.76 5.66
CA ARG A 171 -6.36 10.84 4.64
C ARG A 171 -7.41 10.49 3.57
N LEU A 172 -8.64 10.16 3.98
CA LEU A 172 -9.70 9.78 3.05
C LEU A 172 -10.03 10.92 2.09
N ALA A 173 -10.07 12.17 2.57
CA ALA A 173 -10.34 13.33 1.74
C ALA A 173 -9.33 13.48 0.58
N GLY A 174 -8.04 13.24 0.85
CA GLY A 174 -7.03 13.14 -0.21
C GLY A 174 -7.19 11.92 -1.12
N GLU A 175 -7.55 10.76 -0.58
CA GLU A 175 -7.75 9.53 -1.36
C GLU A 175 -8.96 9.60 -2.31
N VAL A 176 -9.99 10.39 -2.00
CA VAL A 176 -11.21 10.53 -2.82
C VAL A 176 -11.30 11.85 -3.59
N GLY A 177 -10.24 12.67 -3.61
CA GLY A 177 -10.19 13.87 -4.45
C GLY A 177 -11.08 15.03 -3.97
N ARG A 178 -11.31 15.16 -2.65
CA ARG A 178 -12.17 16.21 -2.07
C ARG A 178 -11.49 17.58 -2.00
N VAL A 179 -11.22 18.16 -3.17
CA VAL A 179 -10.60 19.48 -3.34
C VAL A 179 -11.44 20.59 -2.68
N ASP A 180 -12.76 20.41 -2.64
CA ASP A 180 -13.68 21.31 -1.95
C ASP A 180 -13.39 21.45 -0.44
N LEU A 181 -12.75 20.45 0.18
CA LEU A 181 -12.36 20.47 1.59
C LEU A 181 -10.93 20.98 1.83
N LEU A 182 -10.23 21.46 0.79
CA LEU A 182 -8.81 21.82 0.92
C LEU A 182 -8.57 22.88 2.01
N ALA A 183 -9.46 23.86 2.16
CA ALA A 183 -9.34 24.87 3.21
C ALA A 183 -9.43 24.26 4.62
N ASP A 184 -10.37 23.35 4.85
CA ASP A 184 -10.56 22.68 6.13
C ASP A 184 -9.37 21.74 6.45
N ILE A 185 -8.88 21.00 5.45
CA ILE A 185 -7.71 20.12 5.59
C ILE A 185 -6.45 20.94 5.89
N LYS A 186 -6.29 22.12 5.27
CA LYS A 186 -5.16 23.01 5.53
C LYS A 186 -5.12 23.50 6.97
N ALA A 187 -6.26 23.73 7.61
CA ALA A 187 -6.29 24.09 9.03
C ALA A 187 -5.63 23.03 9.92
N ALA A 188 -5.71 21.75 9.54
CA ALA A 188 -5.11 20.63 10.25
C ALA A 188 -3.58 20.47 10.02
N LEU A 189 -2.95 21.32 9.21
CA LEU A 189 -1.48 21.36 9.09
C LEU A 189 -0.79 21.72 10.41
N ASN A 190 -1.52 22.43 11.30
CA ASN A 190 -1.07 22.83 12.64
C ASN A 190 -1.81 22.05 13.75
N ASP A 191 -2.40 20.89 13.44
CA ASP A 191 -3.10 20.06 14.43
C ASP A 191 -2.17 19.68 15.59
N PRO A 192 -2.63 19.62 16.85
CA PRO A 192 -1.80 19.15 17.96
C PRO A 192 -1.35 17.69 17.80
N ASP A 193 -2.17 16.85 17.15
CA ASP A 193 -1.85 15.46 16.87
C ASP A 193 -0.94 15.32 15.63
N GLU A 194 0.18 14.64 15.80
CA GLU A 194 1.20 14.49 14.76
C GLU A 194 0.70 13.68 13.55
N THR A 195 -0.13 12.68 13.79
CA THR A 195 -0.69 11.83 12.72
C THR A 195 -1.70 12.63 11.89
N CYS A 196 -2.48 13.50 12.53
CA CYS A 196 -3.36 14.44 11.84
C CYS A 196 -2.57 15.41 10.97
N ARG A 197 -1.50 16.04 11.49
CA ARG A 197 -0.63 16.93 10.69
C ARG A 197 -0.05 16.22 9.46
N PHE A 198 0.44 14.99 9.63
CA PHE A 198 0.95 14.19 8.52
C PHE A 198 -0.11 13.97 7.44
N TRP A 199 -1.29 13.49 7.80
CA TRP A 199 -2.35 13.19 6.82
C TRP A 199 -2.98 14.44 6.22
N ALA A 200 -3.01 15.56 6.95
CA ALA A 200 -3.38 16.87 6.42
C ALA A 200 -2.39 17.30 5.33
N ALA A 201 -1.08 17.21 5.61
CA ALA A 201 -0.04 17.57 4.65
C ALA A 201 -0.07 16.64 3.43
N TRP A 202 -0.18 15.32 3.65
CA TRP A 202 -0.28 14.34 2.57
C TRP A 202 -1.48 14.60 1.65
N SER A 203 -2.64 14.87 2.24
CA SER A 203 -3.87 15.11 1.47
C SER A 203 -3.86 16.46 0.78
N CYS A 204 -3.41 17.53 1.43
CA CYS A 204 -3.23 18.83 0.80
C CYS A 204 -2.30 18.74 -0.43
N THR A 205 -1.21 17.98 -0.32
CA THR A 205 -0.29 17.78 -1.45
C THR A 205 -0.96 17.01 -2.59
N LEU A 206 -1.74 15.97 -2.34
CA LEU A 206 -2.50 15.31 -3.41
C LEU A 206 -3.53 16.25 -4.06
N LEU A 207 -4.24 17.02 -3.24
CA LEU A 207 -5.31 17.92 -3.65
C LEU A 207 -4.81 19.24 -4.28
N GLY A 208 -3.51 19.37 -4.56
CA GLY A 208 -2.96 20.46 -5.36
C GLY A 208 -2.12 21.49 -4.62
N ASP A 209 -1.95 21.39 -3.30
CA ASP A 209 -1.01 22.28 -2.59
C ASP A 209 0.44 21.94 -2.96
N ARG A 210 1.18 22.93 -3.46
CA ARG A 210 2.58 22.80 -3.86
C ARG A 210 3.53 23.67 -3.01
N HIS A 211 3.02 24.28 -1.93
CA HIS A 211 3.75 25.31 -1.20
C HIS A 211 3.99 24.96 0.26
N GLU A 212 2.95 24.84 1.06
CA GLU A 212 3.06 24.67 2.51
C GLU A 212 3.08 23.20 2.89
N ALA A 213 2.14 22.42 2.33
CA ALA A 213 1.97 21.02 2.67
C ALA A 213 3.20 20.16 2.35
N PRO A 214 3.89 20.31 1.18
CA PRO A 214 5.13 19.58 0.92
C PRO A 214 6.25 19.90 1.93
N LYS A 215 6.33 21.14 2.45
CA LYS A 215 7.33 21.52 3.46
C LYS A 215 7.09 20.77 4.77
N ILE A 216 5.83 20.61 5.16
CA ILE A 216 5.44 19.85 6.35
C ILE A 216 5.71 18.36 6.14
N LEU A 217 5.33 17.79 4.98
CA LEU A 217 5.64 16.40 4.64
C LEU A 217 7.13 16.08 4.73
N ARG A 218 8.00 17.04 4.38
CA ARG A 218 9.45 16.89 4.48
C ARG A 218 9.95 16.61 5.90
N LEU A 219 9.26 17.13 6.92
CA LEU A 219 9.62 16.90 8.33
C LEU A 219 9.44 15.43 8.74
N TYR A 220 8.53 14.73 8.08
CA TYR A 220 8.20 13.32 8.35
C TYR A 220 9.01 12.34 7.50
N CYS A 221 9.87 12.82 6.60
CA CYS A 221 10.59 11.95 5.68
C CYS A 221 11.55 11.02 6.44
N GLY A 222 11.23 9.73 6.45
CA GLY A 222 11.91 8.68 7.19
C GLY A 222 11.81 7.33 6.50
N ALA A 223 12.48 6.34 7.09
CA ALA A 223 12.46 4.95 6.62
C ALA A 223 11.28 4.14 7.18
N ASP A 224 10.50 4.70 8.11
CA ASP A 224 9.29 4.07 8.66
C ASP A 224 8.11 4.14 7.67
N ALA A 225 7.02 3.45 7.99
CA ALA A 225 5.87 3.32 7.09
C ALA A 225 5.16 4.64 6.77
N LEU A 226 5.09 5.59 7.72
CA LEU A 226 4.51 6.91 7.48
C LEU A 226 5.50 7.77 6.70
N GLY A 227 6.76 7.79 7.14
CA GLY A 227 7.81 8.56 6.47
C GLY A 227 7.98 8.18 4.99
N TRP A 228 7.87 6.90 4.66
CA TRP A 228 7.92 6.44 3.27
C TRP A 228 6.79 7.01 2.40
N LYS A 229 5.56 7.06 2.92
CA LYS A 229 4.43 7.68 2.19
C LYS A 229 4.64 9.17 1.97
N GLY A 230 5.23 9.86 2.96
CA GLY A 230 5.62 11.26 2.85
C GLY A 230 6.65 11.47 1.75
N VAL A 231 7.73 10.69 1.75
CA VAL A 231 8.80 10.75 0.73
C VAL A 231 8.24 10.49 -0.68
N GLN A 232 7.41 9.45 -0.83
CA GLN A 232 6.81 9.12 -2.12
C GLN A 232 6.01 10.27 -2.72
N LEU A 233 5.22 10.97 -1.91
CA LEU A 233 4.39 12.05 -2.39
C LEU A 233 5.18 13.36 -2.56
N LEU A 234 6.04 13.70 -1.59
CA LEU A 234 6.87 14.90 -1.61
C LEU A 234 7.72 14.97 -2.88
N LEU A 235 8.48 13.91 -3.17
CA LEU A 235 9.39 13.89 -4.32
C LEU A 235 8.65 13.95 -5.66
N ARG A 236 7.39 13.51 -5.72
CA ARG A 236 6.57 13.57 -6.94
C ARG A 236 5.91 14.93 -7.15
N ALA A 237 5.55 15.61 -6.06
CA ALA A 237 4.82 16.86 -6.08
C ALA A 237 5.71 18.11 -6.06
N ALA A 238 6.93 18.00 -5.52
CA ALA A 238 7.88 19.09 -5.48
C ALA A 238 8.36 19.50 -6.88
N ASP A 239 8.83 20.74 -7.00
CA ASP A 239 9.63 21.15 -8.15
C ASP A 239 10.81 20.18 -8.35
N HIS A 240 11.00 19.75 -9.59
CA HIS A 240 11.92 18.67 -9.94
C HIS A 240 13.36 18.99 -9.53
N GLN A 241 13.82 20.20 -9.88
CA GLN A 241 15.18 20.65 -9.59
C GLN A 241 15.42 20.72 -8.08
N SER A 242 14.47 21.29 -7.34
CA SER A 242 14.53 21.40 -5.87
C SER A 242 14.57 20.03 -5.19
N ALA A 243 13.84 19.05 -5.71
CA ALA A 243 13.82 17.69 -5.17
C ALA A 243 15.13 16.93 -5.46
N VAL A 244 15.69 17.11 -6.66
CA VAL A 244 17.03 16.59 -7.01
C VAL A 244 18.08 17.20 -6.08
N GLU A 245 18.11 18.53 -5.94
CA GLU A 245 19.05 19.24 -5.07
C GLU A 245 18.96 18.77 -3.61
N TRP A 246 17.75 18.56 -3.10
CA TRP A 246 17.57 18.02 -1.76
C TRP A 246 18.17 16.62 -1.60
N LEU A 247 17.86 15.66 -2.49
CA LEU A 247 18.44 14.32 -2.36
C LEU A 247 19.96 14.34 -2.53
N LEU A 248 20.48 15.19 -3.40
CA LEU A 248 21.92 15.39 -3.55
C LEU A 248 22.57 15.97 -2.28
N SER A 249 21.89 16.89 -1.58
CA SER A 249 22.40 17.50 -0.35
C SER A 249 22.52 16.52 0.82
N LEU A 250 21.84 15.36 0.74
CA LEU A 250 21.92 14.30 1.76
C LEU A 250 23.13 13.38 1.56
N ARG A 251 23.84 13.49 0.43
CA ARG A 251 25.01 12.64 0.14
C ARG A 251 26.10 12.85 1.19
N GLY A 252 26.71 11.75 1.63
CA GLY A 252 27.74 11.74 2.68
C GLY A 252 27.20 11.37 4.07
N ASP A 253 25.89 11.50 4.29
CA ASP A 253 25.25 10.98 5.50
C ASP A 253 24.82 9.51 5.30
N ARG A 254 25.52 8.59 5.98
CA ARG A 254 25.25 7.15 5.92
C ARG A 254 23.83 6.79 6.36
N SER A 255 23.24 7.56 7.28
CA SER A 255 21.86 7.32 7.75
C SER A 255 20.81 7.62 6.68
N LYS A 256 21.18 8.39 5.64
CA LYS A 256 20.27 8.83 4.58
C LYS A 256 20.48 8.10 3.25
N GLU A 257 21.49 7.24 3.11
CA GLU A 257 21.76 6.56 1.84
C GLU A 257 20.58 5.73 1.33
N ARG A 258 19.82 5.08 2.23
CA ARG A 258 18.62 4.34 1.86
C ARG A 258 17.51 5.26 1.31
N LEU A 259 17.33 6.43 1.91
CA LEU A 259 16.41 7.47 1.42
C LEU A 259 16.84 8.00 0.06
N ILE A 260 18.15 8.21 -0.16
CA ILE A 260 18.68 8.67 -1.45
C ILE A 260 18.44 7.61 -2.53
N ALA A 261 18.72 6.33 -2.24
CA ALA A 261 18.53 5.24 -3.20
C ALA A 261 17.07 5.15 -3.61
N ALA A 262 16.16 4.99 -2.64
CA ALA A 262 14.74 4.87 -2.89
C ALA A 262 14.15 6.15 -3.53
N GLY A 263 14.60 7.32 -3.08
CA GLY A 263 14.21 8.62 -3.60
C GLY A 263 14.64 8.85 -5.04
N ALA A 264 15.82 8.35 -5.45
CA ALA A 264 16.28 8.40 -6.83
C ALA A 264 15.32 7.64 -7.77
N GLY A 265 14.85 6.45 -7.35
CA GLY A 265 13.84 5.70 -8.09
C GLY A 265 12.49 6.42 -8.16
N ILE A 266 12.08 7.11 -7.09
CA ILE A 266 10.84 7.90 -7.06
C ILE A 266 10.92 9.12 -7.99
N LEU A 267 12.02 9.87 -7.94
CA LEU A 267 12.23 11.03 -8.80
C LEU A 267 12.32 10.62 -10.27
N GLY A 268 13.01 9.53 -10.53
CA GLY A 268 13.17 9.02 -11.89
C GLY A 268 14.24 9.76 -12.69
N ASP A 269 15.13 10.54 -12.07
CA ASP A 269 16.15 11.32 -12.78
C ASP A 269 17.44 10.49 -12.99
N PRO A 270 17.95 10.37 -14.24
CA PRO A 270 19.17 9.62 -14.54
C PRO A 270 20.43 10.22 -13.88
N VAL A 271 20.41 11.45 -13.34
CA VAL A 271 21.52 12.05 -12.59
C VAL A 271 21.97 11.20 -11.40
N PHE A 272 21.08 10.36 -10.85
CA PHE A 272 21.40 9.46 -9.74
C PHE A 272 22.03 8.13 -10.19
N VAL A 273 21.97 7.77 -11.47
CA VAL A 273 22.45 6.47 -11.96
C VAL A 273 23.93 6.19 -11.64
N PRO A 274 24.88 7.14 -11.79
CA PRO A 274 26.28 6.91 -11.37
C PRO A 274 26.43 6.62 -9.87
N TRP A 275 25.61 7.26 -9.04
CA TRP A 275 25.61 7.03 -7.60
C TRP A 275 25.00 5.68 -7.24
N LEU A 276 23.84 5.34 -7.84
CA LEU A 276 23.18 4.04 -7.66
C LEU A 276 24.09 2.88 -8.07
N THR A 277 24.72 2.95 -9.24
CA THR A 277 25.66 1.92 -9.72
C THR A 277 26.94 1.80 -8.89
N THR A 278 27.25 2.79 -8.06
CA THR A 278 28.30 2.69 -7.04
C THR A 278 27.78 1.99 -5.78
N ARG A 279 26.57 2.34 -5.33
CA ARG A 279 25.91 1.72 -4.17
C ARG A 279 25.47 0.28 -4.40
N MET A 280 25.30 -0.16 -5.66
CA MET A 280 25.03 -1.57 -5.98
C MET A 280 26.11 -2.54 -5.48
N ARG A 281 27.29 -2.04 -5.11
CA ARG A 281 28.39 -2.84 -4.52
C ARG A 281 28.31 -2.99 -3.01
N ASP A 282 27.46 -2.21 -2.35
CA ASP A 282 27.25 -2.28 -0.90
C ASP A 282 26.10 -3.26 -0.62
N PRO A 283 26.34 -4.39 0.07
CA PRO A 283 25.29 -5.38 0.31
C PRO A 283 24.02 -4.85 0.97
N LYS A 284 24.13 -3.79 1.79
CA LYS A 284 22.98 -3.19 2.51
C LYS A 284 22.06 -2.38 1.60
N LEU A 285 22.57 -1.91 0.46
CA LEU A 285 21.85 -1.05 -0.49
C LEU A 285 21.73 -1.66 -1.88
N ALA A 286 22.42 -2.78 -2.13
CA ALA A 286 22.60 -3.31 -3.48
C ALA A 286 21.27 -3.52 -4.20
N ARG A 287 20.36 -4.23 -3.54
CA ARG A 287 19.02 -4.56 -4.04
C ARG A 287 18.18 -3.32 -4.32
N LEU A 288 18.05 -2.41 -3.37
CA LEU A 288 17.31 -1.15 -3.53
C LEU A 288 17.90 -0.24 -4.61
N ALA A 289 19.23 -0.17 -4.71
CA ALA A 289 19.90 0.59 -5.76
C ALA A 289 19.64 -0.02 -7.14
N GLY A 290 19.62 -1.36 -7.23
CA GLY A 290 19.20 -2.14 -8.39
C GLY A 290 17.77 -1.83 -8.82
N GLU A 291 16.82 -1.91 -7.89
CA GLU A 291 15.41 -1.59 -8.13
C GLU A 291 15.24 -0.14 -8.60
N SER A 292 15.93 0.81 -7.98
CA SER A 292 15.83 2.23 -8.32
C SER A 292 16.41 2.50 -9.71
N PHE A 293 17.51 1.84 -10.07
CA PHE A 293 18.05 1.87 -11.43
C PHE A 293 17.05 1.29 -12.44
N ALA A 294 16.48 0.12 -12.16
CA ALA A 294 15.45 -0.50 -13.00
C ALA A 294 14.22 0.40 -13.14
N THR A 295 13.87 1.13 -12.07
CA THR A 295 12.75 2.07 -12.06
C THR A 295 13.01 3.28 -12.95
N ILE A 296 14.20 3.86 -12.91
CA ILE A 296 14.57 4.98 -13.78
C ILE A 296 14.64 4.54 -15.25
N THR A 297 15.26 3.39 -15.51
CA THR A 297 15.65 2.97 -16.87
C THR A 297 14.65 2.07 -17.57
N GLY A 298 13.74 1.42 -16.84
CA GLY A 298 12.85 0.38 -17.36
C GLY A 298 13.52 -0.98 -17.57
N MET A 299 14.82 -1.12 -17.29
CA MET A 299 15.56 -2.37 -17.45
C MET A 299 15.20 -3.35 -16.33
N SER A 300 14.58 -4.48 -16.67
CA SER A 300 14.32 -5.56 -15.70
C SER A 300 15.59 -6.37 -15.43
N LEU A 301 16.06 -6.34 -14.19
CA LEU A 301 17.27 -7.06 -13.81
C LEU A 301 17.15 -8.59 -13.95
N GLU A 302 15.94 -9.12 -13.74
CA GLU A 302 15.64 -10.54 -13.89
C GLU A 302 15.57 -10.95 -15.36
N ARG A 303 14.70 -10.31 -16.16
CA ARG A 303 14.48 -10.70 -17.56
C ARG A 303 15.73 -10.55 -18.41
N GLU A 304 16.55 -9.53 -18.13
CA GLU A 304 17.79 -9.27 -18.85
C GLU A 304 19.01 -10.01 -18.27
N ALA A 305 18.82 -10.90 -17.29
CA ALA A 305 19.88 -11.64 -16.61
C ALA A 305 21.01 -10.72 -16.07
N MET A 306 20.63 -9.56 -15.53
CA MET A 306 21.50 -8.53 -14.94
C MET A 306 21.61 -8.66 -13.41
N HIS A 307 21.52 -9.89 -12.91
CA HIS A 307 21.59 -10.21 -11.50
C HIS A 307 22.63 -11.32 -11.24
N VAL A 308 22.99 -11.49 -9.97
CA VAL A 308 23.88 -12.53 -9.46
C VAL A 308 23.19 -13.30 -8.34
N GLU A 309 23.74 -14.45 -7.98
CA GLU A 309 23.32 -15.18 -6.78
C GLU A 309 23.55 -14.34 -5.52
N PRO A 310 22.72 -14.51 -4.47
CA PRO A 310 22.95 -13.88 -3.17
C PRO A 310 24.36 -14.15 -2.62
N PRO A 311 25.00 -13.17 -1.95
CA PRO A 311 26.23 -13.42 -1.22
C PRO A 311 26.03 -14.50 -0.15
N ALA A 312 26.98 -15.43 -0.02
CA ALA A 312 26.87 -16.62 0.84
C ALA A 312 26.57 -16.31 2.33
N ASP A 313 27.00 -15.14 2.83
CA ASP A 313 26.81 -14.70 4.22
C ASP A 313 25.52 -13.87 4.44
N MET A 314 24.70 -13.70 3.40
CA MET A 314 23.49 -12.85 3.41
C MET A 314 22.20 -13.65 3.24
N ASP A 315 22.29 -14.99 3.30
CA ASP A 315 21.11 -15.86 3.30
C ASP A 315 20.53 -15.96 4.72
N SER A 316 19.21 -15.88 4.83
CA SER A 316 18.37 -15.95 6.03
C SER A 316 18.29 -14.70 6.97
N GLY A 317 17.20 -13.94 6.80
CA GLY A 317 16.10 -14.04 7.77
C GLY A 317 16.07 -13.15 9.02
N ASP A 318 17.03 -12.26 9.27
CA ASP A 318 17.08 -11.50 10.54
C ASP A 318 16.53 -10.06 10.44
N ALA A 319 15.77 -9.75 9.38
CA ALA A 319 15.10 -8.46 9.29
C ALA A 319 13.77 -8.53 10.05
N SER A 320 13.62 -7.71 11.10
CA SER A 320 12.34 -7.58 11.82
C SER A 320 11.20 -7.30 10.83
N PRO A 321 10.00 -7.90 11.00
CA PRO A 321 8.83 -7.63 10.14
C PRO A 321 8.44 -6.15 10.07
N HIS A 322 8.93 -5.34 11.01
CA HIS A 322 8.67 -3.91 11.12
C HIS A 322 9.79 -3.05 10.50
N ASP A 323 10.90 -3.64 10.08
CA ASP A 323 11.94 -2.92 9.35
C ASP A 323 11.53 -2.79 7.89
N TYR A 324 11.37 -1.56 7.41
CA TYR A 324 11.10 -1.29 6.00
C TYR A 324 12.26 -1.75 5.10
N SER A 325 13.46 -1.98 5.67
CA SER A 325 14.58 -2.63 5.00
C SER A 325 14.34 -4.10 4.69
N ALA A 326 13.49 -4.79 5.47
CA ALA A 326 13.09 -6.19 5.23
C ALA A 326 12.37 -6.38 3.89
N ARG A 327 11.78 -5.31 3.31
CA ARG A 327 11.03 -5.40 2.04
C ARG A 327 11.92 -5.47 0.80
N ASP A 328 13.23 -5.37 0.96
CA ASP A 328 14.17 -5.63 -0.12
C ASP A 328 14.47 -7.12 -0.27
N GLU A 329 13.95 -7.99 0.61
CA GLU A 329 14.28 -9.41 0.61
C GLU A 329 13.98 -10.11 -0.73
N TYR A 330 12.88 -9.70 -1.37
CA TYR A 330 12.43 -10.22 -2.67
C TYR A 330 13.10 -9.55 -3.88
N LEU A 331 13.95 -8.53 -3.68
CA LEU A 331 14.68 -7.90 -4.77
C LEU A 331 15.92 -8.72 -5.13
N VAL A 332 16.23 -8.77 -6.42
CA VAL A 332 17.44 -9.44 -6.91
C VAL A 332 18.72 -8.68 -6.61
N TRP A 333 19.82 -9.42 -6.49
CA TRP A 333 21.17 -8.88 -6.34
C TRP A 333 21.72 -8.42 -7.69
N PRO A 334 22.04 -7.13 -7.88
CA PRO A 334 22.44 -6.60 -9.18
C PRO A 334 23.84 -7.07 -9.64
N ASP A 335 23.97 -7.47 -10.90
CA ASP A 335 25.28 -7.64 -11.54
C ASP A 335 25.83 -6.27 -11.96
N VAL A 336 26.61 -5.66 -11.07
CA VAL A 336 27.14 -4.30 -11.26
C VAL A 336 27.95 -4.16 -12.55
N ARG A 337 28.64 -5.22 -12.99
CA ARG A 337 29.47 -5.16 -14.20
C ARG A 337 28.56 -5.05 -15.43
N LYS A 338 27.60 -5.98 -15.57
CA LYS A 338 26.68 -5.97 -16.72
C LYS A 338 25.82 -4.70 -16.74
N ILE A 339 25.35 -4.24 -15.58
CA ILE A 339 24.55 -3.00 -15.48
C ILE A 339 25.34 -1.78 -15.93
N ARG A 340 26.62 -1.65 -15.54
CA ARG A 340 27.48 -0.54 -15.99
C ARG A 340 27.76 -0.61 -17.49
N GLU A 341 27.99 -1.81 -18.03
CA GLU A 341 28.18 -2.00 -19.47
C GLU A 341 26.91 -1.62 -20.26
N TRP A 342 25.73 -2.01 -19.77
CA TRP A 342 24.45 -1.61 -20.34
C TRP A 342 24.25 -0.09 -20.26
N TRP A 343 24.47 0.52 -19.09
CA TRP A 343 24.30 1.97 -18.93
C TRP A 343 25.18 2.77 -19.90
N ARG A 344 26.45 2.39 -20.06
CA ARG A 344 27.36 3.06 -21.01
C ARG A 344 26.82 3.06 -22.44
N ARG A 345 26.07 2.02 -22.85
CA ARG A 345 25.50 1.89 -24.20
C ARG A 345 24.17 2.64 -24.37
N ASN A 346 23.39 2.80 -23.30
CA ASN A 346 22.00 3.30 -23.37
C ASN A 346 21.81 4.68 -22.72
N GLN A 347 22.83 5.24 -22.03
CA GLN A 347 22.70 6.51 -21.32
C GLN A 347 22.28 7.70 -22.19
N THR A 348 22.50 7.64 -23.51
CA THR A 348 22.08 8.68 -24.46
C THR A 348 20.57 8.78 -24.63
N ASP A 349 19.83 7.73 -24.27
CA ASP A 349 18.36 7.70 -24.33
C ASP A 349 17.72 8.47 -23.17
N PHE A 350 18.54 8.85 -22.17
CA PHE A 350 18.11 9.52 -20.96
C PHE A 350 18.73 10.90 -20.85
N SER A 351 17.91 11.89 -20.50
CA SER A 351 18.35 13.26 -20.24
C SER A 351 18.26 13.59 -18.75
N PRO A 352 19.35 14.05 -18.10
CA PRO A 352 19.27 14.64 -16.76
C PRO A 352 18.26 15.79 -16.72
N GLY A 353 17.58 15.95 -15.58
CA GLY A 353 16.51 16.93 -15.42
C GLY A 353 15.14 16.48 -15.96
N LYS A 354 15.06 15.27 -16.55
CA LYS A 354 13.78 14.65 -16.92
C LYS A 354 13.47 13.48 -15.99
N ARG A 355 12.18 13.33 -15.68
CA ARG A 355 11.65 12.22 -14.86
C ARG A 355 11.26 11.04 -15.74
N TYR A 356 11.70 9.85 -15.34
CA TYR A 356 11.35 8.59 -15.96
C TYR A 356 10.75 7.64 -14.93
N LEU A 357 9.70 6.91 -15.32
CA LEU A 357 9.17 5.78 -14.58
C LEU A 357 9.11 4.59 -15.53
N GLN A 358 9.80 3.51 -15.18
CA GLN A 358 10.00 2.34 -16.05
C GLN A 358 10.56 2.72 -17.43
N GLY A 359 11.53 3.64 -17.47
CA GLY A 359 12.16 4.10 -18.71
C GLY A 359 11.30 5.02 -19.57
N LYS A 360 10.07 5.34 -19.13
CA LYS A 360 9.13 6.18 -19.87
C LYS A 360 8.98 7.54 -19.20
N ALA A 361 8.81 8.60 -19.99
CA ALA A 361 8.42 9.90 -19.47
C ALA A 361 7.02 9.84 -18.80
N LEU A 362 6.77 10.72 -17.84
CA LEU A 362 5.53 10.76 -17.04
C LEU A 362 4.29 11.30 -17.78
N ALA A 363 4.08 10.87 -19.03
CA ALA A 363 2.84 11.11 -19.77
C ALA A 363 1.70 10.25 -19.20
N ALA A 364 0.46 10.76 -19.23
CA ALA A 364 -0.70 10.08 -18.65
C ALA A 364 -0.90 8.67 -19.23
N GLU A 365 -0.68 8.49 -20.53
CA GLU A 365 -0.79 7.21 -21.23
C GLU A 365 0.21 6.19 -20.70
N ASN A 366 1.46 6.61 -20.49
CA ASN A 366 2.52 5.76 -19.94
C ASN A 366 2.20 5.36 -18.49
N LEU A 367 1.71 6.30 -17.68
CA LEU A 367 1.35 6.03 -16.29
C LEU A 367 0.17 5.06 -16.19
N MET A 368 -0.84 5.19 -17.06
CA MET A 368 -1.95 4.23 -17.12
C MET A 368 -1.48 2.83 -17.53
N GLU A 369 -0.56 2.73 -18.49
CA GLU A 369 0.03 1.45 -18.88
C GLU A 369 0.82 0.80 -17.73
N ILE A 370 1.63 1.59 -17.00
CA ILE A 370 2.38 1.12 -15.83
C ILE A 370 1.42 0.71 -14.71
N PHE A 371 0.33 1.45 -14.49
CA PHE A 371 -0.69 1.07 -13.52
C PHE A 371 -1.38 -0.25 -13.88
N ALA A 372 -1.60 -0.53 -15.16
CA ALA A 372 -2.20 -1.77 -15.61
C ALA A 372 -1.25 -2.98 -15.51
N ASN A 373 0.02 -2.79 -15.91
CA ASN A 373 0.93 -3.90 -16.21
C ASN A 373 2.20 -3.97 -15.35
N GLY A 374 2.48 -2.96 -14.53
CA GLY A 374 3.68 -2.92 -13.68
C GLY A 374 3.60 -3.81 -12.44
N THR A 375 4.71 -3.87 -11.70
CA THR A 375 4.73 -4.49 -10.35
C THR A 375 3.96 -3.65 -9.33
N GLN A 376 3.60 -4.19 -8.17
CA GLN A 376 2.77 -3.47 -7.19
C GLN A 376 3.35 -2.12 -6.76
N ARG A 377 4.68 -2.04 -6.58
CA ARG A 377 5.36 -0.76 -6.29
C ARG A 377 5.29 0.22 -7.45
N GLN A 378 5.48 -0.25 -8.68
CA GLN A 378 5.38 0.59 -9.88
C GLN A 378 3.97 1.11 -10.09
N ARG A 379 2.97 0.23 -9.95
CA ARG A 379 1.54 0.58 -10.02
C ARG A 379 1.21 1.65 -9.00
N ARG A 380 1.66 1.51 -7.75
CA ARG A 380 1.46 2.53 -6.71
C ARG A 380 2.12 3.86 -7.07
N GLY A 381 3.36 3.84 -7.57
CA GLY A 381 4.03 5.04 -8.07
C GLY A 381 3.20 5.76 -9.13
N ALA A 382 2.76 5.01 -10.15
CA ALA A 382 1.93 5.54 -11.23
C ALA A 382 0.60 6.12 -10.72
N THR A 383 -0.07 5.50 -9.73
CA THR A 383 -1.30 6.08 -9.15
C THR A 383 -1.08 7.43 -8.48
N LEU A 384 0.07 7.64 -7.82
CA LEU A 384 0.39 8.91 -7.18
C LEU A 384 0.71 10.00 -8.21
N ASP A 385 1.50 9.67 -9.24
CA ASP A 385 1.82 10.62 -10.32
C ASP A 385 0.56 11.01 -11.13
N LEU A 386 -0.35 10.06 -11.38
CA LEU A 386 -1.66 10.34 -11.98
C LEU A 386 -2.52 11.26 -11.11
N ALA A 387 -2.65 10.95 -9.81
CA ALA A 387 -3.47 11.74 -8.89
C ALA A 387 -2.94 13.17 -8.72
N LEU A 388 -1.62 13.37 -8.70
CA LEU A 388 -1.01 14.70 -8.64
C LEU A 388 -1.28 15.57 -9.89
N SER A 389 -1.60 14.93 -11.01
CA SER A 389 -1.94 15.59 -12.28
C SER A 389 -3.44 15.90 -12.41
N ALA A 390 -4.29 15.26 -11.60
CA ALA A 390 -5.74 15.43 -11.56
C ALA A 390 -6.24 15.43 -10.10
N PRO A 391 -6.06 16.54 -9.35
CA PRO A 391 -6.28 16.57 -7.90
C PRO A 391 -7.72 16.30 -7.42
N ASP A 392 -8.70 16.48 -8.28
CA ASP A 392 -10.13 16.22 -8.06
C ASP A 392 -10.53 14.77 -8.38
N ALA A 393 -9.66 14.00 -9.04
CA ALA A 393 -9.91 12.59 -9.31
C ALA A 393 -9.56 11.72 -8.08
N PRO A 394 -10.37 10.70 -7.75
CA PRO A 394 -10.03 9.74 -6.71
C PRO A 394 -8.71 9.01 -7.01
N LEU A 395 -7.87 8.84 -5.98
CA LEU A 395 -6.65 8.06 -6.07
C LEU A 395 -6.98 6.60 -6.35
N ALA A 396 -6.60 6.10 -7.52
CA ALA A 396 -6.79 4.69 -7.89
C ALA A 396 -6.19 3.75 -6.83
N ASN A 397 -6.96 2.72 -6.44
CA ASN A 397 -6.49 1.75 -5.46
C ASN A 397 -5.71 0.62 -6.14
N SER A 398 -4.38 0.71 -6.12
CA SER A 398 -3.50 -0.33 -6.70
C SER A 398 -3.59 -1.69 -6.00
N LEU A 399 -4.16 -1.74 -4.79
CA LEU A 399 -4.25 -2.94 -3.94
C LEU A 399 -5.63 -3.60 -3.97
N ALA A 400 -6.59 -2.96 -4.66
CA ALA A 400 -7.94 -3.48 -4.77
C ALA A 400 -7.91 -4.87 -5.43
N ARG A 401 -8.72 -5.77 -4.89
CA ARG A 401 -9.03 -7.05 -5.53
C ARG A 401 -9.60 -6.74 -6.92
N SER A 402 -9.05 -7.36 -7.96
CA SER A 402 -9.69 -7.26 -9.29
C SER A 402 -11.08 -7.86 -9.18
N PRO A 403 -12.13 -7.22 -9.72
CA PRO A 403 -13.44 -7.85 -9.76
C PRO A 403 -13.29 -9.18 -10.49
N THR A 404 -13.54 -10.27 -9.77
CA THR A 404 -13.63 -11.60 -10.38
C THR A 404 -14.72 -11.49 -11.43
N ARG A 405 -14.35 -11.59 -12.71
CA ARG A 405 -15.30 -12.05 -13.73
C ARG A 405 -15.61 -13.49 -13.33
N LEU A 406 -16.66 -13.67 -12.51
CA LEU A 406 -17.29 -14.98 -12.42
C LEU A 406 -17.71 -15.35 -13.85
N PRO A 407 -17.36 -16.55 -14.34
CA PRO A 407 -17.76 -17.00 -15.67
C PRO A 407 -19.28 -17.01 -15.86
#